data_AF-A0A965Y7E3-F1
#
_entry.id   AF-A0A965Y7E3-F1
#
_cell.length_a   1.000
_cell.length_b   1.000
_cell.length_c   1.000
_cell.angle_alpha   90.00
_cell.angle_beta   90.00
_cell.angle_gamma   90.00
#
_symmetry.space_group_name_H-M   'P 1'
#
loop_
_entity.id
_entity.type
_entity.pdbx_description
1 polymer ?
#
loop_
_entity_poly.entity_id
_entity_poly.type
_entity_poly.pdbx_seq_one_letter_code
_entity_poly.pdbx_strand_id
1 'polypeptide(L)' 'MNSASTHKASWWSFENGNAKCGLCPHECVISPGSTGRCRVRKNERSSGLVALNYGLVSSAAVDPIEKKPL' A
#
# COMPACT_ATOMS: atom_id res chain seq x y z
N MET A 1 -2.25 -14.39 -14.54
CA MET A 1 -2.40 -14.44 -13.07
C MET A 1 -1.18 -13.72 -12.50
N ASN A 2 -1.31 -12.44 -12.16
CA ASN A 2 -0.16 -11.61 -11.79
C ASN A 2 0.24 -11.94 -10.34
N SER A 3 1.42 -12.53 -10.16
CA SER A 3 2.03 -12.71 -8.84
C SER A 3 2.21 -11.34 -8.20
N ALA A 4 1.39 -11.02 -7.20
CA ALA A 4 1.49 -9.75 -6.48
C ALA A 4 2.87 -9.66 -5.82
N SER A 5 3.71 -8.75 -6.30
CA SER A 5 5.00 -8.45 -5.69
C SER A 5 4.75 -7.71 -4.38
N THR A 6 4.83 -8.43 -3.27
CA THR A 6 4.61 -7.87 -1.94
C THR A 6 5.78 -6.97 -1.54
N HIS A 7 5.62 -5.66 -1.72
CA HIS A 7 6.66 -4.69 -1.36
C HIS A 7 6.55 -4.32 0.13
N LYS A 8 7.65 -4.51 0.88
CA LYS A 8 7.70 -4.16 2.30
C LYS A 8 7.73 -2.65 2.51
N ALA A 9 7.11 -2.21 3.59
CA ALA A 9 7.23 -0.85 4.10
C ALA A 9 8.66 -0.59 4.59
N SER A 10 9.21 0.57 4.28
CA SER A 10 10.53 1.01 4.75
C SER A 10 10.51 1.55 6.18
N TRP A 11 9.38 2.11 6.63
CA TRP A 11 9.30 2.81 7.92
C TRP A 11 8.14 2.30 8.79
N TRP A 12 8.47 1.32 9.62
CA TRP A 12 7.55 0.73 10.61
C TRP A 12 8.35 0.03 11.71
N SER A 13 7.74 -0.10 12.89
CA SER A 13 8.28 -0.87 14.01
C SER A 13 7.31 -1.97 14.42
N PHE A 14 7.82 -2.98 15.12
CA PHE A 14 7.01 -4.04 15.71
C PHE A 14 6.84 -3.77 17.20
N GLU A 15 5.60 -3.60 17.65
CA GLU A 15 5.24 -3.32 19.05
C GLU A 15 4.13 -4.27 19.49
N ASN A 16 4.39 -5.11 20.50
CA ASN A 16 3.41 -6.02 21.11
C ASN A 16 2.63 -6.92 20.12
N GLY A 17 3.32 -7.49 19.12
CA GLY A 17 2.66 -8.34 18.12
C GLY A 17 2.04 -7.58 16.95
N ASN A 18 2.02 -6.24 17.01
CA ASN A 18 1.42 -5.37 16.01
C ASN A 18 2.49 -4.60 15.23
N ALA A 19 2.15 -4.16 14.03
CA ALA A 19 3.01 -3.28 13.23
C ALA A 19 2.59 -1.83 13.44
N LYS A 20 3.50 -0.99 13.95
CA LYS A 20 3.30 0.46 14.03
C LYS A 20 3.84 1.11 12.77
N CYS A 21 2.93 1.64 11.96
CA CYS A 21 3.23 2.23 10.65
C CYS A 21 3.50 3.73 10.79
N GLY A 22 4.75 4.17 10.67
CA GLY A 22 5.12 5.60 10.73
C GLY A 22 5.16 6.32 9.37
N LEU A 23 4.69 5.68 8.29
CA LEU A 23 4.80 6.22 6.93
C LEU A 23 3.84 7.38 6.61
N CYS A 24 2.89 7.67 7.48
CA CYS A 24 1.97 8.79 7.37
C CYS A 24 1.63 9.29 8.78
N PRO A 25 1.11 10.51 8.95
CA PRO A 25 0.91 11.12 10.27
C PRO A 25 -0.17 10.44 11.13
N HIS A 26 -0.86 9.42 10.62
CA HIS A 26 -1.82 8.65 11.41
C HIS A 26 -1.18 7.61 12.33
N GLU A 27 0.08 7.25 12.10
CA GLU A 27 0.87 6.36 12.97
C GLU A 27 0.13 5.07 13.39
N CYS A 28 -0.59 4.45 12.44
CA CYS A 28 -1.51 3.36 12.77
C CYS A 28 -0.76 2.17 13.41
N VAL A 29 -1.32 1.64 14.50
CA VAL A 29 -0.95 0.32 15.05
C VAL A 29 -1.85 -0.73 14.41
N ILE A 30 -1.25 -1.66 13.66
CA ILE A 30 -1.95 -2.58 12.77
C ILE A 30 -1.77 -4.01 13.28
N SER A 31 -2.88 -4.64 13.68
CA SER A 31 -2.90 -6.03 14.11
C SER A 31 -2.55 -6.99 12.98
N PRO A 32 -1.97 -8.18 13.28
CA PRO A 32 -1.66 -9.17 12.27
C PRO A 32 -2.88 -9.51 11.39
N GLY A 33 -2.68 -9.47 10.07
CA GLY A 33 -3.73 -9.70 9.08
C GLY A 33 -4.64 -8.50 8.80
N SER A 34 -4.53 -7.42 9.56
CA SER A 34 -5.35 -6.20 9.39
C SER A 34 -4.65 -5.15 8.53
N THR A 35 -5.43 -4.16 8.09
CA THR A 35 -4.93 -2.98 7.37
C THR A 35 -5.02 -1.72 8.21
N GLY A 36 -4.16 -0.74 7.92
CA GLY A 36 -4.26 0.58 8.54
C GLY A 36 -5.40 1.42 7.95
N ARG A 37 -5.55 2.66 8.44
CA ARG A 37 -6.59 3.60 7.98
C ARG A 37 -6.58 3.84 6.46
N CYS A 38 -5.41 3.79 5.84
CA CYS A 38 -5.24 3.94 4.39
C CYS A 38 -5.77 2.74 3.57
N ARG A 39 -6.07 1.60 4.20
CA ARG A 39 -6.52 0.33 3.59
C ARG A 39 -5.56 -0.33 2.60
N VAL A 40 -4.47 0.33 2.22
CA VAL A 40 -3.48 -0.19 1.25
C VAL A 40 -2.24 -0.79 1.90
N ARG A 41 -2.07 -0.67 3.23
CA ARG A 41 -0.96 -1.30 3.96
C ARG A 41 -1.51 -2.35 4.93
N LYS A 42 -0.94 -3.55 4.88
CA LYS A 42 -1.36 -4.71 5.68
C LYS A 42 -0.20 -5.21 6.53
N ASN A 43 -0.47 -5.55 7.79
CA ASN A 43 0.49 -6.29 8.59
C ASN A 43 0.38 -7.78 8.25
N GLU A 44 1.34 -8.31 7.51
CA GLU A 44 1.37 -9.70 7.09
C GLU A 44 2.22 -10.53 8.07
N ARG A 45 1.70 -11.64 8.58
CA ARG A 45 2.34 -12.43 9.65
C ARG A 45 3.79 -12.83 9.36
N SER A 46 4.10 -13.18 8.10
CA SER A 46 5.44 -13.62 7.67
C SER A 46 6.34 -12.47 7.20
N SER A 47 5.74 -11.39 6.72
CA SER A 47 6.41 -10.41 5.87
C SER A 47 6.59 -9.06 6.57
N GLY A 48 5.85 -8.82 7.66
CA GLY A 48 5.74 -7.52 8.31
C GLY A 48 4.75 -6.61 7.58
N LEU A 49 4.94 -5.30 7.70
CA LEU A 49 4.06 -4.33 7.04
C LEU A 49 4.35 -4.27 5.53
N VAL A 50 3.33 -4.50 4.71
CA VAL A 50 3.44 -4.59 3.23
C VAL A 50 2.44 -3.68 2.53
N ALA A 51 2.78 -3.22 1.33
CA ALA A 51 1.89 -2.46 0.46
C ALA A 51 1.10 -3.40 -0.48
N LEU A 52 -0.23 -3.33 -0.42
CA LEU A 52 -1.14 -4.17 -1.21
C LEU A 52 -1.29 -3.69 -2.66
N ASN A 53 -1.00 -2.41 -2.92
CA ASN A 53 -1.17 -1.78 -4.22
C ASN A 53 0.16 -1.38 -4.87
N TYR A 54 1.28 -1.94 -4.41
CA TYR A 54 2.57 -1.62 -5.01
C TYR A 54 2.59 -2.02 -6.49
N GLY A 55 2.99 -1.09 -7.35
CA GLY A 55 2.98 -1.29 -8.80
C GLY A 55 1.60 -1.34 -9.45
N LEU A 56 0.52 -1.07 -8.70
CA LEU A 56 -0.84 -0.99 -9.26
C LEU A 56 -1.18 0.44 -9.65
N VAL A 57 -1.83 0.58 -10.81
CA VAL A 57 -2.35 1.86 -11.30
C VAL A 57 -3.58 2.24 -10.49
N SER A 58 -3.56 3.43 -9.87
CA SER A 58 -4.72 3.95 -9.12
C SER A 58 -5.82 4.50 -10.02
N SER A 59 -5.43 5.06 -11.17
CA SER A 59 -6.33 5.65 -12.16
C SER A 59 -5.56 5.87 -13.46
N ALA A 60 -6.23 5.73 -14.61
CA ALA A 60 -5.71 6.12 -15.90
C ALA A 60 -6.75 6.99 -16.60
N ALA A 61 -6.36 8.19 -17.01
CA ALA A 61 -7.16 9.05 -17.88
C ALA A 61 -6.54 8.96 -19.28
N VAL A 62 -7.11 8.09 -20.11
CA VAL A 62 -6.71 7.97 -21.51
C VAL A 62 -7.49 9.02 -22.28
N ASP A 63 -6.91 10.21 -22.41
CA ASP A 63 -7.44 11.23 -23.29
C ASP A 63 -7.00 10.93 -24.73
N PRO A 64 -7.91 10.67 -25.68
CA PRO A 64 -7.52 10.56 -27.07
C PRO A 64 -6.98 11.92 -27.53
N ILE A 65 -5.72 11.94 -27.95
CA ILE A 65 -5.15 13.12 -28.61
C ILE A 65 -5.79 13.25 -30.00
N GLU A 66 -7.00 13.77 -30.08
CA GLU A 66 -7.56 14.18 -31.36
C GLU A 66 -6.92 15.51 -31.72
N LYS A 67 -6.16 15.52 -32.82
CA LYS A 67 -5.57 16.74 -33.36
C LYS A 67 -6.73 17.71 -33.59
N LYS A 68 -6.71 18.86 -32.91
CA LYS A 68 -7.70 19.93 -33.09
C LYS A 68 -7.87 20.15 -34.60
N PRO A 69 -9.07 19.95 -35.18
CA PRO A 69 -9.25 20.15 -36.60
C PRO A 69 -9.01 21.64 -36.87
N LEU A 70 -8.21 21.89 -37.91
CA LEU A 70 -7.95 23.22 -38.46
C LEU A 70 -9.24 23.84 -38.99
#